data_AF-A0A920V9B4-F1
#
_entry.id   AF-A0A920V9B4-F1
#
_cell.length_a   1.000
_cell.length_b   1.000
_cell.length_c   1.000
_cell.angle_alpha   90.00
_cell.angle_beta   90.00
_cell.angle_gamma   90.00
#
_symmetry.space_group_name_H-M   'P 1'
#
loop_
_entity.id
_entity.type
_entity.pdbx_description
1 polymer ?
#
loop_
_entity_poly.entity_id
_entity_poly.type
_entity_poly.pdbx_seq_one_letter_code
_entity_poly.pdbx_strand_id
1 'polypeptide(L)'
;MKYSKYFKKGPSCTRAAIQRSCQIKAEIVSADEKEQSIRAILNFGHTFGHAIELQTGYTEWSHGEAVAAGMVLASEFSAKMSLISKEEVEMVKELITTAGLPTEPPKLMLMIL
;
A
#
# COMPACT_ATOMS: atom_id res chain seq x y z
N MET A 1 8.09 6.81 18.54
CA MET A 1 7.43 5.77 17.71
C MET A 1 7.45 6.24 16.25
N LYS A 2 7.92 5.39 15.32
CA LYS A 2 8.33 5.70 13.92
C LYS A 2 7.27 6.45 13.08
N TYR A 3 6.00 6.41 13.47
CA TYR A 3 4.87 6.97 12.72
C TYR A 3 4.11 8.10 13.45
N SER A 4 4.72 8.74 14.46
CA SER A 4 4.02 9.74 15.30
C SER A 4 3.42 10.91 14.51
N LYS A 5 3.93 11.22 13.30
CA LYS A 5 3.43 12.30 12.46
C LYS A 5 1.98 12.13 11.96
N TYR A 6 1.40 10.93 11.95
CA TYR A 6 -0.03 10.73 11.60
C TYR A 6 -0.96 11.00 12.76
N PHE A 7 -0.51 10.67 13.96
CA PHE A 7 -1.20 11.02 15.19
C PHE A 7 -1.04 12.51 15.55
N LYS A 8 -0.15 13.26 14.87
CA LYS A 8 0.03 14.71 15.05
C LYS A 8 -1.18 15.55 14.63
N LYS A 9 -2.10 15.03 13.80
CA LYS A 9 -3.36 15.74 13.48
C LYS A 9 -4.41 15.65 14.59
N GLY A 10 -4.10 14.93 15.67
CA GLY A 10 -4.93 14.82 16.86
C GLY A 10 -5.95 13.67 16.81
N PRO A 11 -6.54 13.30 17.97
CA PRO A 11 -7.37 12.10 18.11
C PRO A 11 -8.63 12.07 17.22
N SER A 12 -9.15 13.24 16.83
CA SER A 12 -10.34 13.35 15.97
C SER A 12 -10.07 12.87 14.55
N CYS A 13 -8.95 13.27 13.93
CA CYS A 13 -8.58 12.85 12.59
C CYS A 13 -8.29 11.35 12.51
N THR A 14 -7.61 10.79 13.52
CA THR A 14 -7.36 9.35 13.60
C THR A 14 -8.66 8.55 13.71
N ARG A 15 -9.60 8.98 14.55
CA ARG A 15 -10.92 8.32 14.64
C ARG A 15 -11.68 8.35 13.32
N ALA A 16 -11.69 9.50 12.65
CA ALA A 16 -12.36 9.65 11.35
C ALA A 16 -11.73 8.72 10.29
N ALA A 17 -10.39 8.62 10.25
CA ALA A 17 -9.70 7.72 9.35
C ALA A 17 -10.04 6.24 9.63
N ILE A 18 -9.99 5.81 10.90
CA ILE A 18 -10.35 4.45 11.31
C ILE A 18 -11.80 4.15 10.91
N GLN A 19 -12.74 5.03 11.27
CA GLN A 19 -14.16 4.85 10.98
C GLN A 19 -14.38 4.71 9.46
N ARG A 20 -13.78 5.59 8.66
CA ARG A 20 -13.94 5.55 7.21
C ARG A 20 -13.31 4.30 6.59
N SER A 21 -12.14 3.88 7.05
CA SER A 21 -11.50 2.64 6.60
C SER A 21 -12.35 1.40 6.92
N CYS A 22 -12.89 1.31 8.13
CA CYS A 22 -13.81 0.24 8.51
C CYS A 22 -15.07 0.21 7.64
N GLN A 23 -15.66 1.39 7.39
CA GLN A 23 -16.84 1.51 6.54
C GLN A 23 -16.58 1.04 5.11
N ILE A 24 -15.51 1.53 4.46
CA ILE A 24 -15.16 1.14 3.09
C ILE A 24 -14.95 -0.38 2.99
N LYS A 25 -14.23 -0.98 3.94
CA LYS A 25 -14.00 -2.42 3.96
C LYS A 25 -15.30 -3.20 4.16
N ALA A 26 -16.17 -2.75 5.06
CA ALA A 26 -17.46 -3.40 5.29
C ALA A 26 -18.36 -3.34 4.04
N GLU A 27 -18.42 -2.18 3.37
CA GLU A 27 -19.17 -2.01 2.12
C GLU A 27 -18.67 -2.97 1.04
N ILE A 28 -17.35 -3.06 0.82
CA ILE A 28 -16.77 -3.94 -0.20
C ILE A 28 -16.95 -5.42 0.16
N VAL A 29 -16.67 -5.82 1.41
CA VAL A 29 -16.77 -7.22 1.84
C VAL A 29 -18.23 -7.70 1.86
N SER A 30 -19.19 -6.85 2.24
CA SER A 30 -20.60 -7.22 2.19
C SER A 30 -21.14 -7.39 0.77
N ALA A 31 -20.57 -6.65 -0.20
CA ALA A 31 -20.89 -6.81 -1.60
C ALA A 31 -20.26 -8.08 -2.23
N ASP A 32 -19.13 -8.55 -1.69
CA ASP A 32 -18.40 -9.71 -2.21
C ASP A 32 -17.61 -10.43 -1.10
N GLU A 33 -18.32 -11.22 -0.29
CA GLU A 33 -17.73 -11.88 0.88
C GLU A 33 -16.66 -12.92 0.48
N LYS A 34 -16.86 -13.60 -0.65
CA LYS A 34 -16.01 -14.72 -1.11
C LYS A 34 -14.86 -14.30 -2.04
N GLU A 35 -14.67 -13.00 -2.25
CA GLU A 35 -13.61 -12.44 -3.10
C GLU A 35 -13.62 -12.98 -4.53
N GLN A 36 -14.80 -13.00 -5.14
CA GLN A 36 -14.96 -13.45 -6.53
C GLN A 36 -14.89 -12.30 -7.55
N SER A 37 -14.95 -11.05 -7.09
CA SER A 37 -15.09 -9.86 -7.93
C SER A 37 -14.47 -8.63 -7.23
N ILE A 38 -15.31 -7.70 -6.77
CA ILE A 38 -14.92 -6.35 -6.36
C ILE A 38 -14.01 -6.35 -5.14
N ARG A 39 -14.05 -7.37 -4.28
CA ARG A 39 -13.21 -7.41 -3.08
C ARG A 39 -11.72 -7.49 -3.41
N ALA A 40 -11.34 -7.96 -4.60
CA ALA A 40 -9.95 -7.99 -5.04
C ALA A 40 -9.28 -6.60 -5.07
N ILE A 41 -10.04 -5.50 -5.15
CA ILE A 41 -9.47 -4.14 -5.10
C ILE A 41 -8.79 -3.82 -3.77
N LEU A 42 -9.17 -4.51 -2.69
CA LEU A 42 -8.52 -4.36 -1.37
C LEU A 42 -7.08 -4.86 -1.38
N ASN A 43 -6.71 -5.68 -2.36
CA ASN A 43 -5.37 -6.21 -2.56
C ASN A 43 -4.48 -5.25 -3.37
N PHE A 44 -4.88 -3.98 -3.55
CA PHE A 44 -4.01 -2.98 -4.18
C PHE A 44 -2.64 -2.93 -3.48
N GLY A 45 -1.58 -3.10 -4.26
CA GLY A 45 -0.20 -3.20 -3.78
C GLY A 45 0.20 -4.53 -3.13
N HIS A 46 -0.73 -5.43 -2.79
CA HIS A 46 -0.41 -6.64 -2.02
C HIS A 46 0.37 -7.69 -2.82
N THR A 47 0.15 -7.81 -4.13
CA THR A 47 0.93 -8.74 -4.97
C THR A 47 2.44 -8.43 -4.92
N PHE A 48 2.79 -7.16 -5.08
CA PHE A 48 4.19 -6.71 -4.99
C PHE A 48 4.66 -6.67 -3.53
N GLY A 49 3.79 -6.29 -2.58
CA GLY A 49 4.10 -6.27 -1.16
C GLY A 49 4.50 -7.65 -0.64
N HIS A 50 3.73 -8.69 -0.94
CA HIS A 50 4.07 -10.07 -0.58
C HIS A 50 5.36 -10.55 -1.24
N ALA A 51 5.65 -10.13 -2.47
CA ALA A 51 6.95 -10.41 -3.10
C ALA A 51 8.11 -9.76 -2.32
N ILE A 52 7.96 -8.51 -1.86
CA ILE A 52 8.96 -7.82 -1.02
C ILE A 52 9.13 -8.51 0.34
N GLU A 53 8.04 -8.90 0.99
CA GLU A 53 8.08 -9.62 2.27
C GLU A 53 8.85 -10.94 2.16
N LEU A 54 8.59 -11.73 1.12
CA LEU A 54 9.30 -12.97 0.83
C LEU A 54 10.79 -12.74 0.62
N GLN A 55 11.16 -11.70 -0.13
CA GLN A 55 12.57 -11.38 -0.43
C GLN A 55 13.33 -10.86 0.80
N THR A 56 12.65 -10.14 1.71
CA THR A 56 13.25 -9.61 2.95
C THR A 56 13.19 -10.60 4.11
N GLY A 57 12.62 -11.79 3.89
CA GLY A 57 12.49 -12.81 4.93
C GLY A 57 11.60 -12.38 6.10
N TYR A 58 10.68 -11.42 5.91
CA TYR A 58 9.76 -10.90 6.94
C TYR A 58 10.42 -10.25 8.17
N THR A 59 11.71 -9.92 8.13
CA THR A 59 12.44 -9.43 9.31
C THR A 59 12.73 -7.94 9.30
N GLU A 60 12.92 -7.34 8.12
CA GLU A 60 13.35 -5.94 8.01
C GLU A 60 12.20 -4.94 7.88
N TRP A 61 11.13 -5.34 7.21
CA TRP A 61 9.99 -4.48 6.87
C TRP A 61 8.71 -5.01 7.49
N SER A 62 7.90 -4.11 8.03
CA SER A 62 6.52 -4.43 8.40
C SER A 62 5.66 -4.66 7.15
N HIS A 63 4.56 -5.39 7.33
CA HIS A 63 3.57 -5.61 6.27
C HIS A 63 3.12 -4.31 5.59
N GLY A 64 2.83 -3.27 6.39
CA GLY A 64 2.43 -1.97 5.87
C GLY A 64 3.52 -1.25 5.07
N GLU A 65 4.79 -1.43 5.43
CA GLU A 65 5.92 -0.88 4.65
C GLU A 65 6.06 -1.60 3.31
N ALA A 66 5.90 -2.93 3.28
CA ALA A 66 5.95 -3.72 2.05
C ALA A 66 4.78 -3.40 1.12
N VAL A 67 3.56 -3.34 1.64
CA VAL A 67 2.36 -2.94 0.86
C VAL A 67 2.50 -1.50 0.34
N ALA A 68 3.10 -0.58 1.11
CA ALA A 68 3.34 0.78 0.65
C ALA A 68 4.22 0.84 -0.62
N ALA A 69 5.41 0.23 -0.59
CA ALA A 69 6.24 0.12 -1.79
C ALA A 69 5.51 -0.66 -2.91
N GLY A 70 4.75 -1.69 -2.56
CA GLY A 70 3.94 -2.46 -3.49
C GLY A 70 2.86 -1.64 -4.21
N MET A 71 2.22 -0.68 -3.53
CA MET A 71 1.26 0.24 -4.14
C MET A 71 1.93 1.14 -5.19
N VAL A 72 3.14 1.66 -4.90
CA VAL A 72 3.89 2.45 -5.88
C VAL A 72 4.25 1.61 -7.10
N LEU A 73 4.74 0.38 -6.91
CA LEU A 73 5.07 -0.53 -8.00
C LEU A 73 3.84 -0.88 -8.85
N ALA A 74 2.69 -1.11 -8.21
CA ALA A 74 1.43 -1.35 -8.91
C ALA A 74 1.00 -0.14 -9.75
N SER A 75 1.10 1.08 -9.21
CA SER A 75 0.82 2.32 -9.96
C SER A 75 1.78 2.51 -11.14
N GLU A 76 3.09 2.32 -10.93
CA GLU A 76 4.07 2.41 -12.02
C GLU A 76 3.81 1.38 -13.12
N PHE A 77 3.42 0.16 -12.75
CA PHE A 77 3.02 -0.88 -13.69
C PHE A 77 1.77 -0.46 -14.47
N SER A 78 0.73 0.05 -13.79
CA SER A 78 -0.47 0.57 -14.45
C SER A 78 -0.17 1.72 -15.42
N ALA A 79 0.76 2.62 -15.08
CA ALA A 79 1.18 3.70 -15.97
C ALA A 79 1.93 3.18 -17.20
N LYS A 80 2.78 2.14 -17.05
CA LYS A 80 3.43 1.46 -18.19
C LYS A 80 2.41 0.78 -19.12
N MET A 81 1.25 0.40 -18.59
CA MET A 81 0.12 -0.13 -19.36
C MET A 81 -0.81 0.96 -19.90
N SER A 82 -0.48 2.25 -19.71
CA SER A 82 -1.31 3.40 -20.10
C SER A 82 -2.71 3.41 -19.45
N LEU A 83 -2.86 2.78 -18.28
CA LEU A 83 -4.12 2.75 -17.52
C LEU A 83 -4.30 3.97 -16.60
N ILE A 84 -3.18 4.57 -16.17
CA ILE A 84 -3.14 5.79 -15.36
C ILE A 84 -2.01 6.69 -15.88
N SER A 85 -2.08 7.98 -15.57
CA SER A 85 -1.05 8.95 -15.94
C SER A 85 0.17 8.90 -15.03
N LYS A 86 1.26 9.55 -15.43
CA LYS A 86 2.45 9.69 -14.58
C LYS A 86 2.15 10.56 -13.36
N GLU A 87 1.29 11.56 -13.52
CA GLU A 87 0.86 12.44 -12.44
C GLU A 87 0.09 11.65 -11.37
N GLU A 88 -0.74 10.68 -11.77
CA GLU A 88 -1.42 9.77 -10.83
C GLU A 88 -0.45 8.89 -10.04
N VAL A 89 0.63 8.42 -10.68
CA VAL A 89 1.71 7.69 -9.98
C VAL A 89 2.39 8.59 -8.94
N GLU A 90 2.72 9.82 -9.31
CA GLU A 90 3.39 10.76 -8.41
C GLU A 90 2.48 11.16 -7.23
N MET A 91 1.16 11.28 -7.42
CA MET A 91 0.21 11.47 -6.31
C MET A 91 0.26 10.32 -5.30
N VAL A 92 0.32 9.07 -5.77
CA VAL A 92 0.43 7.89 -4.89
C VAL A 92 1.75 7.93 -4.12
N LYS A 93 2.87 8.21 -4.81
CA LYS A 93 4.20 8.34 -4.19
C LYS A 93 4.24 9.45 -3.16
N GLU A 94 3.68 10.61 -3.46
CA GLU A 94 3.65 11.75 -2.54
C GLU A 94 2.82 11.45 -1.29
N LEU A 95 1.68 10.78 -1.44
CA LEU A 95 0.86 10.36 -0.31
C LEU A 95 1.62 9.40 0.61
N ILE A 96 2.30 8.40 0.04
CA ILE A 96 3.09 7.40 0.77
C ILE A 96 4.33 8.02 1.43
N THR A 97 5.01 8.93 0.74
CA THR A 97 6.15 9.70 1.28
C THR A 97 5.70 10.59 2.44
N THR A 98 4.58 11.29 2.27
CA THR A 98 3.93 12.05 3.33
C THR A 98 3.52 11.12 4.46
N ALA A 99 3.14 9.87 4.16
CA ALA A 99 2.90 8.75 5.08
C ALA A 99 4.17 8.14 5.73
N GLY A 100 5.36 8.64 5.37
CA GLY A 100 6.62 8.25 6.01
C GLY A 100 6.92 6.77 5.83
N LEU A 101 6.31 6.19 4.79
CA LEU A 101 6.46 4.81 4.40
C LEU A 101 7.38 4.74 3.17
N PRO A 102 8.03 3.59 2.94
CA PRO A 102 8.87 3.41 1.77
C PRO A 102 8.07 3.49 0.47
N THR A 103 8.66 4.12 -0.55
CA THR A 103 8.10 4.19 -1.91
C THR A 103 8.87 3.35 -2.93
N GLU A 104 10.02 2.80 -2.54
CA GLU A 104 10.86 1.97 -3.39
C GLU A 104 11.08 0.62 -2.72
N PRO A 105 11.06 -0.50 -3.45
CA PRO A 105 11.41 -1.79 -2.88
C PRO A 105 12.87 -1.81 -2.40
N PRO A 106 13.22 -2.71 -1.46
CA PRO A 106 14.61 -2.92 -1.08
C PRO A 106 15.45 -3.30 -2.31
N LYS A 107 16.72 -2.88 -2.32
CA LYS A 107 17.65 -3.28 -3.38
C LYS A 107 17.76 -4.80 -3.37
N LEU A 108 17.25 -5.43 -4.42
CA LEU A 108 17.45 -6.85 -4.64
C LEU A 108 18.95 -7.10 -4.77
N MET A 109 19.52 -7.78 -3.79
CA MET A 109 20.84 -8.37 -3.95
C MET A 109 20.62 -9.55 -4.90
N LEU A 110 20.97 -9.37 -6.17
CA LEU A 110 21.01 -10.48 -7.12
C LEU A 110 21.97 -11.52 -6.54
N MET A 111 21.43 -12.58 -5.94
CA MET A 111 22.16 -13.82 -5.75
C MET A 111 22.36 -14.38 -7.16
N ILE A 112 23.42 -13.90 -7.82
CA ILE A 112 23.93 -14.54 -9.02
C ILE A 112 24.32 -15.95 -8.58
N LEU A 113 23.68 -16.95 -9.20
CA LEU A 113 24.02 -18.37 -9.12
C LEU A 113 25.47 -18.61 -9.55
#